data_AF-A0A0Q8UPW9-F1
#
_entry.id   AF-A0A0Q8UPW9-F1
#
_cell.length_a   1.000
_cell.length_b   1.000
_cell.length_c   1.000
_cell.angle_alpha   90.00
_cell.angle_beta   90.00
_cell.angle_gamma   90.00
#
_symmetry.space_group_name_H-M   'P 1'
#
loop_
_entity.id
_entity.type
_entity.pdbx_description
1 polymer ?
#
loop_
_entity_poly.entity_id
_entity_poly.type
_entity_poly.pdbx_seq_one_letter_code
_entity_poly.pdbx_strand_id
1 'polypeptide(L)'
;MPKQSKLQKTATDALKKAEEALADAKRAAKKVDKKARKKVDELANEFERLRKSAGKPAQKGTGKKATAKEPAGKKAAAKTPSSKKAAVKAPAVSKPGAVSKPVSASKPVSASKPVSKAAPAKAAPAKAARKAAAPASAPVKQPVAKQPAARKPAAKRTTAPAPASTTVTPVPAAEVLSELTVVELRRRARSRSIVGYSSMTKVRLVEALSGVS
;
A
#
# COMPACT_ATOMS: atom_id res chain seq x y z
N MET A 1 -18.15 -17.90 35.97
CA MET A 1 -17.58 -17.62 34.62
C MET A 1 -17.65 -16.13 34.33
N PRO A 2 -16.52 -15.40 34.25
CA PRO A 2 -16.54 -13.99 33.92
C PRO A 2 -17.13 -13.79 32.51
N LYS A 3 -18.17 -12.95 32.41
CA LYS A 3 -18.77 -12.60 31.13
C LYS A 3 -17.76 -11.79 30.33
N GLN A 4 -17.20 -12.38 29.28
CA GLN A 4 -16.33 -11.65 28.34
C GLN A 4 -17.06 -10.41 27.84
N SER A 5 -16.38 -9.26 27.89
CA SER A 5 -16.95 -8.01 27.38
C SER A 5 -17.22 -8.15 25.87
N LYS A 6 -18.17 -7.37 25.33
CA LYS A 6 -18.46 -7.36 23.89
C LYS A 6 -17.18 -7.14 23.06
N LEU A 7 -16.28 -6.29 23.56
CA LEU A 7 -14.98 -6.01 22.96
C LEU A 7 -14.05 -7.24 22.91
N GLN A 8 -14.03 -8.05 23.97
CA GLN A 8 -13.24 -9.29 23.98
C GLN A 8 -13.76 -10.29 22.96
N LYS A 9 -15.09 -10.44 22.85
CA LYS A 9 -15.70 -11.33 21.85
C LYS A 9 -15.36 -10.91 20.42
N THR A 10 -15.49 -9.62 20.12
CA THR A 10 -15.12 -9.08 18.80
C THR A 10 -13.63 -9.27 18.51
N ALA A 11 -12.77 -9.10 19.51
CA ALA A 11 -11.32 -9.31 19.36
C ALA A 11 -11.00 -10.79 19.09
N THR A 12 -11.64 -11.72 19.79
CA THR A 12 -11.46 -13.16 19.55
C THR A 12 -11.98 -13.59 18.18
N ASP A 13 -13.10 -13.03 17.72
CA ASP A 13 -13.65 -13.33 16.40
C ASP A 13 -12.77 -12.77 15.28
N ALA A 14 -12.20 -11.58 15.47
CA ALA A 14 -11.22 -11.00 14.55
C ALA A 14 -9.94 -11.84 14.46
N LEU A 15 -9.43 -12.34 15.59
CA LEU A 15 -8.26 -13.23 15.60
C LEU A 15 -8.53 -14.54 14.84
N LYS A 16 -9.70 -15.17 15.08
CA LYS A 16 -10.07 -16.40 14.36
C LYS A 16 -10.17 -16.18 12.86
N LYS A 17 -10.81 -15.08 12.42
CA LYS A 17 -10.89 -14.73 10.98
C LYS A 17 -9.52 -14.48 10.38
N ALA A 18 -8.61 -13.82 11.11
CA ALA A 18 -7.26 -13.59 10.64
C ALA A 18 -6.46 -14.90 10.50
N GLU A 19 -6.61 -15.85 11.44
CA GLU A 19 -6.00 -17.17 11.36
C GLU A 19 -6.51 -17.98 10.15
N GLU A 20 -7.83 -17.96 9.91
CA GLU A 20 -8.45 -18.62 8.75
C GLU A 20 -7.96 -18.02 7.42
N ALA A 21 -7.93 -16.68 7.32
CA ALA A 21 -7.41 -16.00 6.14
C ALA A 21 -5.93 -16.33 5.87
N LEU A 22 -5.10 -16.47 6.91
CA LEU A 22 -3.71 -16.88 6.79
C LEU A 22 -3.59 -18.33 6.29
N ALA A 23 -4.47 -19.22 6.76
CA ALA A 23 -4.50 -20.61 6.29
C ALA A 23 -4.90 -20.70 4.81
N ASP A 24 -5.88 -19.93 4.37
CA ASP A 24 -6.29 -19.88 2.96
C ASP A 24 -5.22 -19.22 2.09
N ALA A 25 -4.57 -18.15 2.55
CA ALA A 25 -3.43 -17.57 1.87
C ALA A 25 -2.28 -18.59 1.71
N LYS A 26 -2.01 -19.41 2.72
CA LYS A 26 -1.01 -20.50 2.63
C LYS A 26 -1.41 -21.55 1.61
N ARG A 27 -2.69 -21.95 1.56
CA ARG A 27 -3.20 -22.92 0.57
C ARG A 27 -3.12 -22.37 -0.85
N ALA A 28 -3.49 -21.11 -1.04
CA ALA A 28 -3.39 -20.43 -2.33
C ALA A 28 -1.92 -20.33 -2.75
N ALA A 29 -1.04 -19.81 -1.89
CA ALA A 29 0.38 -19.63 -2.20
C ALA A 29 1.11 -20.95 -2.52
N LYS A 30 0.67 -22.09 -1.98
CA LYS A 30 1.20 -23.41 -2.36
C LYS A 30 1.02 -23.70 -3.86
N LYS A 31 -0.02 -23.19 -4.51
CA LYS A 31 -0.30 -23.46 -5.94
C LYS A 31 0.19 -22.37 -6.89
N VAL A 32 0.62 -21.21 -6.39
CA VAL A 32 1.01 -20.07 -7.22
C VAL A 32 2.52 -20.04 -7.45
N ASP A 33 3.30 -19.50 -6.51
CA ASP A 33 4.73 -19.28 -6.72
C ASP A 33 5.54 -19.21 -5.40
N LYS A 34 6.87 -19.38 -5.51
CA LYS A 34 7.79 -19.38 -4.35
C LYS A 34 7.87 -18.03 -3.64
N LYS A 35 7.65 -16.90 -4.34
CA LYS A 35 7.65 -15.57 -3.72
C LYS A 35 6.36 -15.35 -2.93
N ALA A 36 5.21 -15.81 -3.42
CA ALA A 36 3.95 -15.78 -2.68
C ALA A 36 4.05 -16.58 -1.37
N ARG A 37 4.66 -17.78 -1.40
CA ARG A 37 4.87 -18.58 -0.17
C ARG A 37 5.69 -17.80 0.87
N LYS A 38 6.82 -17.20 0.46
CA LYS A 38 7.66 -16.37 1.36
C LYS A 38 6.87 -15.22 1.99
N LYS A 39 6.08 -14.48 1.20
CA LYS A 39 5.26 -13.37 1.71
C LYS A 39 4.22 -13.85 2.73
N VAL A 40 3.59 -15.00 2.49
CA VAL A 40 2.62 -15.56 3.43
C VAL A 40 3.31 -16.05 4.72
N ASP A 41 4.53 -16.58 4.62
CA ASP A 41 5.32 -16.95 5.81
C ASP A 41 5.78 -15.71 6.60
N GLU A 42 6.17 -14.62 5.93
CA GLU A 42 6.45 -13.33 6.57
C GLU A 42 5.21 -12.79 7.31
N LEU A 43 4.04 -12.81 6.67
CA LEU A 43 2.77 -12.41 7.31
C LEU A 43 2.42 -13.29 8.51
N ALA A 44 2.68 -14.61 8.43
CA ALA A 44 2.48 -15.51 9.56
C ALA A 44 3.39 -15.14 10.75
N ASN A 45 4.65 -14.81 10.48
CA ASN A 45 5.61 -14.40 11.50
C ASN A 45 5.23 -13.05 12.13
N GLU A 46 4.76 -12.09 11.34
CA GLU A 46 4.25 -10.80 11.85
C GLU A 46 3.01 -11.00 12.73
N PHE A 47 2.07 -11.85 12.29
CA PHE A 47 0.87 -12.16 13.08
C PHE A 47 1.23 -12.81 14.43
N GLU A 48 2.20 -13.73 14.45
CA GLU A 48 2.68 -14.35 15.68
C GLU A 48 3.41 -13.35 16.59
N ARG A 49 4.21 -12.44 16.02
CA ARG A 49 4.83 -11.34 16.78
C ARG A 49 3.78 -10.43 17.40
N LEU A 50 2.74 -10.05 16.65
CA LEU A 50 1.64 -9.23 17.14
C LEU A 50 0.87 -9.92 18.27
N ARG A 51 0.63 -11.24 18.16
CA ARG A 51 0.01 -12.04 19.22
C ARG A 51 0.87 -12.05 20.48
N LYS A 52 2.18 -12.21 20.34
CA LYS A 52 3.14 -12.17 21.46
C LYS A 52 3.23 -10.77 22.10
N SER A 53 3.21 -9.70 21.31
CA SER A 53 3.24 -8.33 21.84
C SER A 53 1.91 -7.90 22.47
N ALA A 54 0.77 -8.38 21.95
CA ALA A 54 -0.55 -8.07 22.50
C ALA A 54 -0.85 -8.87 23.78
N GLY A 55 -0.29 -10.08 23.92
CA GLY A 55 -0.44 -10.92 25.11
C GLY A 55 0.51 -10.59 26.26
N LYS A 56 1.53 -9.76 26.03
CA LYS A 56 2.39 -9.22 27.08
C LYS A 56 1.74 -7.91 27.56
N PRO A 57 0.96 -7.90 28.65
CA PRO A 57 0.52 -6.62 29.22
C PRO A 57 1.79 -5.81 29.46
N ALA A 58 1.80 -4.55 29.02
CA ALA A 58 2.92 -3.64 29.19
C ALA A 58 3.38 -3.67 30.65
N GLN A 59 4.36 -4.52 30.93
CA GLN A 59 4.83 -4.77 32.28
C GLN A 59 5.74 -3.60 32.59
N LYS A 60 5.12 -2.52 33.12
CA LYS A 60 5.76 -1.51 33.97
C LYS A 60 7.18 -1.13 33.53
N GLY A 61 7.33 -0.76 32.27
CA GLY A 61 8.53 -0.09 31.77
C GLY A 61 8.38 1.39 32.08
N THR A 62 9.05 1.83 33.14
CA THR A 62 9.26 3.21 33.51
C THR A 62 9.47 4.11 32.30
N GLY A 63 8.86 5.30 32.35
CA GLY A 63 9.07 6.34 31.35
C GLY A 63 10.56 6.60 31.17
N LYS A 64 11.14 6.06 30.10
CA LYS A 64 12.36 6.60 29.53
C LYS A 64 11.94 7.33 28.28
N LYS A 65 11.63 8.61 28.51
CA LYS A 65 11.67 9.74 27.58
C LYS A 65 12.43 9.33 26.31
N ALA A 66 11.71 9.05 25.23
CA ALA A 66 12.29 9.01 23.90
C ALA A 66 12.62 10.46 23.55
N THR A 67 13.78 10.92 24.02
CA THR A 67 14.44 12.09 23.48
C THR A 67 14.66 11.83 22.01
N ALA A 68 14.06 12.69 21.18
CA ALA A 68 14.47 12.88 19.80
C ALA A 68 16.00 13.04 19.78
N LYS A 69 16.70 12.01 19.32
CA LYS A 69 18.10 12.11 18.93
C LYS A 69 18.13 12.33 17.42
N GLU A 70 17.95 13.60 17.11
CA GLU A 70 18.49 14.27 15.94
C GLU A 70 19.88 13.69 15.59
N PRO A 71 20.15 13.22 14.36
CA PRO A 71 21.51 12.98 13.91
C PRO A 71 22.18 14.32 13.64
N ALA A 72 22.63 14.97 14.71
CA ALA A 72 23.59 16.07 14.65
C ALA A 72 24.88 15.58 13.98
N GLY A 73 25.37 16.41 13.07
CA GLY A 73 26.50 16.12 12.20
C GLY A 73 27.80 15.81 12.93
N LYS A 74 28.58 14.93 12.32
CA LYS A 74 30.03 14.90 12.48
C LYS A 74 30.63 16.03 11.64
N LYS A 75 31.05 17.09 12.34
CA LYS A 75 31.90 18.16 11.84
C LYS A 75 33.37 17.79 12.08
N ALA A 76 34.23 18.28 11.18
CA ALA A 76 35.66 18.59 11.34
C ALA A 76 36.73 17.54 10.94
N ALA A 77 37.27 17.74 9.74
CA ALA A 77 38.69 18.06 9.52
C ALA A 77 38.74 18.98 8.27
N ALA A 78 38.73 20.31 8.41
CA ALA A 78 39.92 21.15 8.58
C ALA A 78 40.88 21.10 7.38
N LYS A 79 40.65 21.98 6.39
CA LYS A 79 41.70 22.73 5.68
C LYS A 79 41.12 24.07 5.21
N THR A 80 41.82 25.11 5.63
CA THR A 80 41.47 26.53 5.69
C THR A 80 41.69 27.28 4.36
N PRO A 81 41.25 28.55 4.27
CA PRO A 81 40.97 29.26 3.03
C PRO A 81 42.12 30.16 2.58
N SER A 82 42.11 30.58 1.31
CA SER A 82 42.80 31.81 0.92
C SER A 82 41.98 32.60 -0.11
N SER A 83 41.77 33.85 0.28
CA SER A 83 41.01 34.90 -0.35
C SER A 83 41.86 35.67 -1.35
N LYS A 84 41.28 36.00 -2.50
CA LYS A 84 41.64 37.11 -3.41
C LYS A 84 40.52 37.15 -4.45
N LYS A 85 39.96 38.26 -4.89
CA LYS A 85 40.06 39.69 -4.59
C LYS A 85 38.91 40.30 -5.40
N ALA A 86 38.22 41.29 -4.84
CA ALA A 86 37.15 42.03 -5.47
C ALA A 86 37.57 42.70 -6.79
N ALA A 87 36.66 42.76 -7.77
CA ALA A 87 36.57 43.84 -8.75
C ALA A 87 35.19 43.84 -9.44
N VAL A 88 34.31 44.70 -8.93
CA VAL A 88 33.39 45.60 -9.64
C VAL A 88 33.25 45.38 -11.15
N LYS A 89 32.04 45.06 -11.64
CA LYS A 89 31.40 45.79 -12.75
C LYS A 89 29.90 45.49 -12.83
N ALA A 90 29.10 46.56 -12.82
CA ALA A 90 27.65 46.57 -12.95
C ALA A 90 27.22 46.43 -14.44
N PRO A 91 25.92 46.55 -14.79
CA PRO A 91 25.18 45.63 -15.65
C PRO A 91 25.16 46.05 -17.13
N ALA A 92 24.99 45.09 -18.05
CA ALA A 92 24.73 45.38 -19.45
C ALA A 92 23.70 44.43 -20.07
N VAL A 93 22.62 45.06 -20.51
CA VAL A 93 21.54 44.57 -21.37
C VAL A 93 22.08 43.98 -22.67
N SER A 94 21.53 42.82 -23.10
CA SER A 94 21.39 42.33 -24.49
C SER A 94 21.19 40.81 -24.43
N LYS A 95 20.35 40.09 -25.18
CA LYS A 95 19.37 40.29 -26.26
C LYS A 95 18.60 38.94 -26.33
N PRO A 96 17.38 38.88 -26.88
CA PRO A 96 16.73 37.62 -27.22
C PRO A 96 17.29 37.11 -28.56
N GLY A 97 17.62 35.81 -28.63
CA GLY A 97 18.03 35.13 -29.85
C GLY A 97 18.26 33.67 -29.52
N ALA A 98 17.42 32.74 -29.98
CA ALA A 98 17.33 32.24 -31.35
C ALA A 98 17.84 30.78 -31.36
N VAL A 99 16.89 29.87 -31.55
CA VAL A 99 16.96 28.64 -32.34
C VAL A 99 18.26 27.82 -32.24
N SER A 100 18.17 26.64 -31.60
CA SER A 100 19.03 25.49 -31.92
C SER A 100 18.30 24.18 -31.62
N LYS A 101 17.66 23.67 -32.69
CA LYS A 101 17.45 22.30 -33.19
C LYS A 101 17.36 21.08 -32.25
N PRO A 102 16.52 20.08 -32.61
CA PRO A 102 16.38 18.81 -31.90
C PRO A 102 17.62 17.92 -32.14
N VAL A 103 18.13 17.31 -31.07
CA VAL A 103 19.12 16.24 -31.20
C VAL A 103 18.44 14.91 -31.50
N SER A 104 18.78 14.42 -32.68
CA SER A 104 18.42 13.15 -33.27
C SER A 104 18.80 11.94 -32.42
N ALA A 105 17.89 10.96 -32.41
CA ALA A 105 18.12 9.51 -32.53
C ALA A 105 19.51 8.97 -32.16
N SER A 106 19.60 8.36 -30.98
CA SER A 106 20.60 7.32 -30.70
C SER A 106 19.96 5.93 -30.85
N LYS A 107 20.69 5.12 -31.61
CA LYS A 107 20.34 3.87 -32.30
C LYS A 107 19.92 2.69 -31.41
N PRO A 108 19.19 1.71 -31.99
CA PRO A 108 18.95 0.39 -31.39
C PRO A 108 20.22 -0.47 -31.42
N VAL A 109 20.48 -1.20 -30.34
CA VAL A 109 21.51 -2.24 -30.30
C VAL A 109 20.93 -3.55 -30.84
N SER A 110 21.40 -3.91 -32.04
CA SER A 110 21.11 -5.17 -32.75
C SER A 110 21.81 -6.39 -32.13
N ALA A 111 21.04 -7.47 -32.06
CA ALA A 111 21.33 -8.88 -32.39
C ALA A 111 22.76 -9.45 -32.24
N SER A 112 22.86 -10.55 -31.47
CA SER A 112 23.78 -11.71 -31.59
C SER A 112 23.44 -12.66 -30.41
N LYS A 113 23.07 -13.95 -30.51
CA LYS A 113 23.32 -15.06 -31.45
C LYS A 113 22.21 -16.14 -31.33
N PRO A 114 21.93 -16.92 -32.40
CA PRO A 114 21.20 -18.19 -32.36
C PRO A 114 22.14 -19.40 -32.58
N VAL A 115 22.17 -20.37 -31.65
CA VAL A 115 22.77 -21.71 -31.81
C VAL A 115 22.20 -22.57 -30.64
N SER A 116 21.73 -23.81 -30.75
CA SER A 116 21.91 -24.84 -31.77
C SER A 116 20.75 -25.85 -31.69
N LYS A 117 20.40 -26.33 -32.88
CA LYS A 117 19.55 -27.48 -33.22
C LYS A 117 20.22 -28.79 -32.79
N ALA A 118 19.48 -29.68 -32.12
CA ALA A 118 19.77 -31.11 -32.11
C ALA A 118 18.44 -31.90 -32.15
N ALA A 119 18.42 -32.88 -33.02
CA ALA A 119 17.26 -33.52 -33.66
C ALA A 119 16.91 -34.88 -32.99
N PRO A 120 15.89 -35.63 -33.50
CA PRO A 120 15.07 -36.58 -32.73
C PRO A 120 15.46 -38.07 -32.88
N ALA A 121 14.95 -38.91 -31.98
CA ALA A 121 14.78 -40.36 -32.20
C ALA A 121 13.50 -40.89 -31.51
N LYS A 122 12.50 -41.26 -32.32
CA LYS A 122 11.92 -42.63 -32.51
C LYS A 122 11.24 -43.23 -31.25
N ALA A 123 9.90 -43.21 -31.17
CA ALA A 123 8.93 -44.23 -31.63
C ALA A 123 8.76 -45.39 -30.61
N ALA A 124 7.72 -45.41 -29.76
CA ALA A 124 6.37 -46.05 -29.92
C ALA A 124 6.37 -47.58 -29.67
N PRO A 125 5.26 -48.32 -29.40
CA PRO A 125 3.88 -47.97 -28.97
C PRO A 125 3.27 -48.89 -27.86
N ALA A 126 2.13 -48.51 -27.25
CA ALA A 126 1.03 -49.41 -26.81
C ALA A 126 -0.09 -48.56 -26.17
N LYS A 127 -1.20 -48.28 -26.85
CA LYS A 127 -2.39 -49.14 -27.03
C LYS A 127 -3.06 -49.52 -25.71
N ALA A 128 -4.01 -48.69 -25.25
CA ALA A 128 -5.18 -49.17 -24.51
C ALA A 128 -6.36 -48.23 -24.72
N ALA A 129 -7.31 -48.73 -25.50
CA ALA A 129 -8.63 -48.17 -25.71
C ALA A 129 -9.47 -48.19 -24.43
N ARG A 130 -10.40 -47.23 -24.33
CA ARG A 130 -11.76 -47.30 -23.74
C ARG A 130 -12.13 -45.88 -23.29
N LYS A 131 -13.34 -45.38 -23.39
CA LYS A 131 -14.60 -45.77 -24.03
C LYS A 131 -15.47 -44.52 -23.78
N ALA A 132 -16.24 -44.11 -24.77
CA ALA A 132 -17.17 -43.00 -24.68
C ALA A 132 -18.13 -43.13 -23.48
N ALA A 133 -18.41 -42.01 -22.82
CA ALA A 133 -19.69 -41.72 -22.16
C ALA A 133 -19.77 -40.22 -21.82
N ALA A 134 -20.46 -39.46 -22.67
CA ALA A 134 -21.38 -38.43 -22.16
C ALA A 134 -22.54 -39.18 -21.47
N PRO A 135 -23.18 -38.66 -20.40
CA PRO A 135 -24.04 -37.49 -20.53
C PRO A 135 -24.17 -36.61 -19.25
N ALA A 136 -25.11 -35.67 -19.33
CA ALA A 136 -25.84 -35.01 -18.25
C ALA A 136 -25.29 -33.68 -17.73
N SER A 137 -25.62 -32.65 -18.49
CA SER A 137 -26.02 -31.33 -18.00
C SER A 137 -26.97 -31.48 -16.81
N ALA A 138 -26.50 -31.18 -15.59
CA ALA A 138 -27.34 -31.05 -14.42
C ALA A 138 -27.75 -29.57 -14.25
N PRO A 139 -29.06 -29.22 -14.25
CA PRO A 139 -29.52 -27.88 -13.95
C PRO A 139 -29.54 -27.70 -12.43
N VAL A 140 -28.47 -27.15 -11.85
CA VAL A 140 -28.43 -26.84 -10.42
C VAL A 140 -28.80 -25.39 -10.18
N LYS A 141 -30.10 -25.21 -9.90
CA LYS A 141 -30.70 -24.35 -8.87
C LYS A 141 -30.19 -22.90 -8.78
N GLN A 142 -31.06 -22.00 -9.26
CA GLN A 142 -31.13 -20.59 -8.91
C GLN A 142 -30.86 -20.35 -7.40
N PRO A 143 -29.96 -19.41 -7.03
CA PRO A 143 -29.97 -18.86 -5.68
C PRO A 143 -31.20 -17.97 -5.53
N VAL A 144 -32.18 -18.49 -4.81
CA VAL A 144 -33.36 -17.76 -4.35
C VAL A 144 -32.90 -16.53 -3.58
N ALA A 145 -33.25 -15.34 -4.09
CA ALA A 145 -33.04 -14.08 -3.43
C ALA A 145 -33.75 -14.09 -2.07
N LYS A 146 -32.99 -14.18 -0.99
CA LYS A 146 -33.50 -13.93 0.36
C LYS A 146 -33.69 -12.43 0.51
N GLN A 147 -34.95 -12.03 0.35
CA GLN A 147 -35.55 -10.80 0.81
C GLN A 147 -34.93 -10.32 2.15
N PRO A 148 -34.48 -9.06 2.25
CA PRO A 148 -34.15 -8.47 3.53
C PRO A 148 -35.45 -8.27 4.32
N ALA A 149 -35.59 -9.04 5.40
CA ALA A 149 -36.67 -8.85 6.35
C ALA A 149 -36.56 -7.45 6.97
N ALA A 150 -37.59 -6.65 6.71
CA ALA A 150 -37.84 -5.38 7.36
C ALA A 150 -37.83 -5.57 8.89
N ARG A 151 -36.84 -4.99 9.56
CA ARG A 151 -36.88 -4.78 11.01
C ARG A 151 -37.33 -3.37 11.29
N LYS A 152 -38.52 -3.28 11.89
CA LYS A 152 -39.16 -2.07 12.43
C LYS A 152 -38.20 -1.28 13.34
N PRO A 153 -38.29 0.06 13.33
CA PRO A 153 -37.59 0.91 14.27
C PRO A 153 -38.35 0.92 15.61
N ALA A 154 -37.72 0.49 16.68
CA ALA A 154 -38.25 0.59 18.04
C ALA A 154 -37.30 1.41 18.92
N ALA A 155 -37.60 2.70 18.94
CA ALA A 155 -37.69 3.59 20.08
C ALA A 155 -36.63 3.57 21.21
N LYS A 156 -36.15 4.81 21.45
CA LYS A 156 -36.05 5.52 22.74
C LYS A 156 -34.89 5.21 23.70
N ARG A 157 -34.34 6.34 24.19
CA ARG A 157 -33.49 6.60 25.38
C ARG A 157 -31.98 6.48 25.13
N THR A 158 -31.13 7.44 25.48
CA THR A 158 -31.25 8.56 26.44
C THR A 158 -30.15 9.56 26.12
N THR A 159 -30.51 10.85 26.12
CA THR A 159 -29.64 12.02 26.12
C THR A 159 -28.87 12.15 27.44
N ALA A 160 -27.54 12.24 27.40
CA ALA A 160 -26.66 12.89 28.38
C ALA A 160 -25.18 12.78 27.97
N PRO A 161 -24.29 13.66 28.45
CA PRO A 161 -24.19 15.10 28.20
C PRO A 161 -23.16 15.40 27.09
N ALA A 162 -23.31 16.55 26.44
CA ALA A 162 -22.39 17.05 25.44
C ALA A 162 -20.96 17.17 26.02
N PRO A 163 -19.92 16.56 25.40
CA PRO A 163 -18.57 17.07 25.59
C PRO A 163 -18.56 18.47 25.01
N ALA A 164 -18.12 19.44 25.81
CA ALA A 164 -17.95 20.83 25.42
C ALA A 164 -17.37 20.89 24.00
N SER A 165 -18.13 21.51 23.10
CA SER A 165 -17.66 21.93 21.81
C SER A 165 -16.49 22.87 22.06
N THR A 166 -15.27 22.32 22.09
CA THR A 166 -14.09 23.11 21.79
C THR A 166 -14.41 23.72 20.44
N THR A 167 -14.48 25.04 20.39
CA THR A 167 -14.60 25.82 19.16
C THR A 167 -13.43 25.39 18.27
N VAL A 168 -13.65 24.35 17.46
CA VAL A 168 -12.72 23.94 16.41
C VAL A 168 -12.86 25.04 15.39
N THR A 169 -11.99 26.04 15.51
CA THR A 169 -11.67 26.95 14.42
C THR A 169 -11.58 26.09 13.17
N PRO A 170 -12.37 26.35 12.12
CA PRO A 170 -12.38 25.51 10.93
C PRO A 170 -10.98 25.57 10.30
N VAL A 171 -10.12 24.62 10.67
CA VAL A 171 -8.81 24.45 10.07
C VAL A 171 -9.11 24.13 8.61
N PRO A 172 -8.63 24.97 7.66
CA PRO A 172 -8.91 24.75 6.26
C PRO A 172 -8.46 23.34 5.88
N ALA A 173 -9.34 22.57 5.23
CA ALA A 173 -9.06 21.19 4.88
C ALA A 173 -7.76 21.02 4.06
N ALA A 174 -7.30 22.09 3.41
CA ALA A 174 -6.03 22.17 2.71
C ALA A 174 -4.79 22.06 3.63
N GLU A 175 -4.84 22.59 4.84
CA GLU A 175 -3.72 22.49 5.81
C GLU A 175 -3.53 21.04 6.27
N VAL A 176 -4.64 20.36 6.60
CA VAL A 176 -4.62 18.94 6.98
C VAL A 176 -4.08 18.06 5.85
N LEU A 177 -4.34 18.40 4.58
CA LEU A 177 -3.80 17.69 3.43
C LEU A 177 -2.30 17.99 3.21
N SER A 178 -1.83 19.16 3.61
CA SER A 178 -0.43 19.58 3.44
C SER A 178 0.51 18.86 4.41
N GLU A 179 0.02 18.45 5.58
CA GLU A 179 0.77 17.65 6.56
C GLU A 179 0.98 16.20 6.11
N LEU A 180 0.12 15.68 5.24
CA LEU A 180 0.20 14.29 4.80
C LEU A 180 1.43 14.02 3.94
N THR A 181 1.90 12.79 4.02
CA THR A 181 2.96 12.30 3.15
C THR A 181 2.45 12.08 1.72
N VAL A 182 3.36 12.11 0.73
CA VAL A 182 3.00 11.84 -0.68
C VAL A 182 2.34 10.47 -0.85
N VAL A 183 2.74 9.48 -0.06
CA VAL A 183 2.19 8.12 -0.09
C VAL A 183 0.71 8.11 0.35
N GLU A 184 0.39 8.82 1.43
CA GLU A 184 -0.99 8.95 1.93
C GLU A 184 -1.87 9.75 0.97
N LEU A 185 -1.33 10.82 0.38
CA LEU A 185 -2.02 11.61 -0.64
C LEU A 185 -2.35 10.75 -1.88
N ARG A 186 -1.41 9.96 -2.38
CA ARG A 186 -1.67 9.02 -3.49
C ARG A 186 -2.68 7.92 -3.12
N ARG A 187 -2.69 7.47 -1.87
CA ARG A 187 -3.72 6.54 -1.38
C ARG A 187 -5.10 7.20 -1.40
N ARG A 188 -5.23 8.43 -0.91
CA ARG A 188 -6.50 9.19 -0.97
C ARG A 188 -6.93 9.47 -2.41
N ALA A 189 -6.00 9.80 -3.30
CA ALA A 189 -6.27 10.03 -4.73
C ALA A 189 -6.78 8.77 -5.42
N ARG A 190 -6.22 7.58 -5.11
CA ARG A 190 -6.76 6.28 -5.56
C ARG A 190 -8.17 6.03 -5.09
N SER A 191 -8.45 6.31 -3.81
CA SER A 191 -9.80 6.14 -3.24
C SER A 191 -10.83 7.06 -3.87
N ARG A 192 -10.39 8.19 -4.45
CA ARG A 192 -11.22 9.12 -5.23
C ARG A 192 -11.15 8.90 -6.74
N SER A 193 -10.50 7.83 -7.19
CA SER A 193 -10.35 7.50 -8.62
C SER A 193 -9.74 8.62 -9.47
N ILE A 194 -8.90 9.49 -8.89
CA ILE A 194 -8.21 10.55 -9.62
C ILE A 194 -7.19 9.91 -10.55
N VAL A 195 -7.29 10.12 -11.86
CA VAL A 195 -6.37 9.54 -12.86
C VAL A 195 -5.04 10.32 -12.88
N GLY A 196 -3.92 9.64 -13.14
CA GLY A 196 -2.60 10.29 -13.23
C GLY A 196 -1.96 10.66 -11.89
N TYR A 197 -2.55 10.29 -10.75
CA TYR A 197 -2.02 10.58 -9.41
C TYR A 197 -0.58 10.09 -9.14
N SER A 198 -0.12 9.06 -9.87
CA SER A 198 1.24 8.51 -9.72
C SER A 198 2.33 9.46 -10.22
N SER A 199 2.04 10.32 -11.19
CA SER A 199 2.99 11.32 -11.72
C SER A 199 2.83 12.70 -11.07
N MET A 200 1.79 12.90 -10.26
CA MET A 200 1.56 14.17 -9.57
C MET A 200 2.57 14.41 -8.45
N THR A 201 3.00 15.66 -8.34
CA THR A 201 3.77 16.19 -7.21
C THR A 201 2.87 16.36 -5.99
N LYS A 202 3.46 16.54 -4.79
CA LYS A 202 2.71 16.72 -3.54
C LYS A 202 1.67 17.84 -3.66
N VAL A 203 2.06 18.97 -4.24
CA VAL A 203 1.20 20.16 -4.42
C VAL A 203 -0.01 19.82 -5.30
N ARG A 204 0.20 19.20 -6.47
CA ARG A 204 -0.90 18.80 -7.35
C ARG A 204 -1.84 17.77 -6.73
N LEU A 205 -1.32 16.88 -5.89
CA LEU A 205 -2.17 15.93 -5.15
C LEU A 205 -3.03 16.62 -4.10
N VAL A 206 -2.50 17.61 -3.39
CA VAL A 206 -3.27 18.40 -2.42
C VAL A 206 -4.38 19.16 -3.15
N GLU A 207 -4.05 19.84 -4.25
CA GLU A 207 -4.99 20.60 -5.08
C GLU A 207 -6.09 19.72 -5.68
N ALA A 208 -5.73 18.57 -6.25
CA ALA A 208 -6.71 17.62 -6.81
C ALA A 208 -7.61 16.98 -5.73
N LEU A 209 -7.14 16.90 -4.47
CA LEU A 209 -7.93 16.40 -3.35
C LEU A 209 -8.76 17.49 -2.67
N SER A 210 -8.33 18.75 -2.69
CA SER A 210 -9.13 19.88 -2.20
C SER A 210 -10.17 20.32 -3.23
N GLY A 211 -9.87 20.19 -4.52
CA GLY A 211 -10.69 20.60 -5.66
C GLY A 211 -11.83 19.64 -6.00
N VAL A 212 -12.45 19.00 -5.01
CA VAL A 212 -13.73 18.33 -5.23
C VAL A 212 -14.78 19.42 -5.46
N SER A 213 -15.00 19.72 -6.74
CA SER A 213 -16.16 20.44 -7.27
C SER A 213 -17.41 19.57 -7.21
#